data_AF-A0A7X8MH11-F1
#
_entry.id   AF-A0A7X8MH11-F1
#
_cell.length_a   1.000
_cell.length_b   1.000
_cell.length_c   1.000
_cell.angle_alpha   90.00
_cell.angle_beta   90.00
_cell.angle_gamma   90.00
#
_symmetry.space_group_name_H-M   'P 1'
#
loop_
_entity.id
_entity.type
_entity.pdbx_description
1 polymer ?
#
loop_
_entity_poly.entity_id
_entity_poly.type
_entity_poly.pdbx_seq_one_letter_code
_entity_poly.pdbx_strand_id
1 'polypeptide(L)'
;MIAKNNTRIWENNGHTPSELHEIISKHNKNTVKFPTLQRPQVGRNDPCPCGSGKKYKKCCAIVDDTKSAQLNSDECRLFYETWYGIMGFVNERMGVIKAKIKPEYPNAVNDIMVHKVREVLWKKPELIDEYINETELPQEKIDILKLWRTKHKKGMLIILEYRTEYAVAIAPNEQGEDRIYGIKGISNSVSNTMRRGLPAQIETVLLPFKGKIIYDSFISSMQIGFGEGAKAAFREMYDKAIKHGIITSLE
;
A
#
# COMPACT_ATOMS: atom_id res chain seq x y z
N MET A 1 14.90 -24.21 -37.69
CA MET A 1 14.83 -25.52 -36.99
C MET A 1 14.06 -25.35 -35.68
N ILE A 2 12.82 -25.83 -35.59
CA ILE A 2 11.97 -25.73 -34.39
C ILE A 2 11.51 -27.14 -33.99
N ALA A 3 12.46 -28.06 -33.76
CA ALA A 3 12.16 -29.46 -33.46
C ALA A 3 12.14 -29.78 -31.95
N LYS A 4 12.51 -28.83 -31.09
CA LYS A 4 12.70 -29.07 -29.64
C LYS A 4 11.47 -28.85 -28.77
N ASN A 5 10.35 -28.36 -29.31
CA ASN A 5 9.22 -27.95 -28.46
C ASN A 5 8.39 -29.12 -27.92
N ASN A 6 8.49 -30.31 -28.52
CA ASN A 6 7.72 -31.49 -28.12
C ASN A 6 8.56 -32.60 -27.48
N THR A 7 9.85 -32.34 -27.22
CA THR A 7 10.73 -33.31 -26.54
C THR A 7 10.70 -33.07 -25.04
N ARG A 8 10.47 -34.13 -24.26
CA ARG A 8 10.55 -34.06 -22.79
C ARG A 8 12.01 -33.91 -22.39
N ILE A 9 12.30 -32.92 -21.55
CA ILE A 9 13.67 -32.63 -21.11
C ILE A 9 13.76 -32.63 -19.59
N TRP A 10 14.89 -33.13 -19.10
CA TRP A 10 15.16 -33.24 -17.67
C TRP A 10 15.11 -31.87 -16.98
N GLU A 11 15.65 -30.84 -17.64
CA GLU A 11 15.72 -29.45 -17.15
C GLU A 11 14.32 -28.86 -16.86
N ASN A 12 13.29 -29.39 -17.52
CA ASN A 12 11.89 -29.01 -17.32
C ASN A 12 11.15 -30.01 -16.41
N ASN A 13 11.86 -30.76 -15.56
CA ASN A 13 11.29 -31.83 -14.74
C ASN A 13 10.49 -32.86 -15.55
N GLY A 14 10.95 -33.17 -16.76
CA GLY A 14 10.31 -34.14 -17.65
C GLY A 14 9.14 -33.60 -18.47
N HIS A 15 8.85 -32.30 -18.43
CA HIS A 15 7.90 -31.65 -19.33
C HIS A 15 8.53 -31.29 -20.68
N THR A 16 7.74 -31.33 -21.76
CA THR A 16 8.14 -30.69 -23.01
C THR A 16 8.07 -29.17 -22.87
N PRO A 17 8.83 -28.38 -23.66
CA PRO A 17 8.67 -26.92 -23.66
C PRO A 17 7.22 -26.45 -23.93
N SER A 18 6.47 -27.14 -24.81
CA SER A 18 5.06 -26.85 -25.07
C SER A 18 4.17 -27.14 -23.85
N GLU A 19 4.34 -28.30 -23.20
CA GLU A 19 3.60 -28.67 -21.98
C GLU A 19 3.92 -27.71 -20.84
N LEU A 20 5.19 -27.36 -20.66
CA LEU A 20 5.61 -26.40 -19.64
C LEU A 20 5.01 -25.01 -19.91
N HIS A 21 4.97 -24.59 -21.18
CA HIS A 21 4.30 -23.34 -21.58
C HIS A 21 2.79 -23.37 -21.30
N GLU A 22 2.12 -24.50 -21.54
CA GLU A 22 0.70 -24.66 -21.19
C GLU A 22 0.46 -24.66 -19.67
N ILE A 23 1.31 -25.32 -18.89
CA ILE A 23 1.23 -25.33 -17.43
C ILE A 23 1.46 -23.92 -16.88
N ILE A 24 2.52 -23.24 -17.33
CA ILE A 24 2.84 -21.86 -16.96
C ILE A 24 1.73 -20.90 -17.40
N SER A 25 1.17 -21.06 -18.61
CA SER A 25 0.08 -20.19 -19.09
C SER A 25 -1.24 -20.45 -18.36
N LYS A 26 -1.57 -21.69 -17.98
CA LYS A 26 -2.70 -22.02 -17.10
C LYS A 26 -2.50 -21.45 -15.70
N HIS A 27 -1.29 -21.52 -15.15
CA HIS A 27 -0.94 -20.90 -13.88
C HIS A 27 -0.98 -19.36 -13.96
N ASN A 28 -0.53 -18.80 -15.08
CA ASN A 28 -0.51 -17.36 -15.34
C ASN A 28 -1.86 -16.78 -15.76
N LYS A 29 -2.82 -17.59 -16.23
CA LYS A 29 -4.19 -17.14 -16.53
C LYS A 29 -4.87 -16.47 -15.32
N ASN A 30 -4.50 -16.89 -14.11
CA ASN A 30 -4.95 -16.29 -12.84
C ASN A 30 -3.84 -15.48 -12.12
N THR A 31 -2.65 -15.34 -12.71
CA THR A 31 -1.56 -14.56 -12.12
C THR A 31 -1.69 -13.11 -12.56
N VAL A 32 -2.45 -12.34 -11.79
CA VAL A 32 -2.45 -10.88 -11.89
C VAL A 32 -1.03 -10.39 -11.59
N LYS A 33 -0.31 -9.87 -12.60
CA LYS A 33 0.97 -9.20 -12.39
C LYS A 33 0.71 -7.89 -11.66
N PHE A 34 0.80 -7.90 -10.34
CA PHE A 34 0.75 -6.68 -9.54
C PHE A 34 1.95 -5.80 -9.90
N PRO A 35 1.76 -4.49 -10.17
CA PRO A 35 2.86 -3.56 -10.17
C PRO A 35 3.53 -3.56 -8.80
N THR A 36 4.67 -4.24 -8.71
CA THR A 36 5.77 -3.76 -7.88
C THR A 36 6.08 -2.37 -8.43
N LEU A 37 5.95 -1.32 -7.60
CA LEU A 37 6.47 -0.01 -7.97
C LEU A 37 7.93 -0.23 -8.42
N GLN A 38 8.20 -0.13 -9.72
CA GLN A 38 9.51 -0.40 -10.30
C GLN A 38 10.43 0.77 -9.96
N ARG A 39 10.84 0.82 -8.70
CA ARG A 39 11.85 1.75 -8.22
C ARG A 39 13.23 1.14 -8.48
N PRO A 40 14.21 1.94 -8.94
CA PRO A 40 15.57 1.47 -9.23
C PRO A 40 16.10 0.63 -8.07
N GLN A 41 16.50 -0.62 -8.28
CA GLN A 41 16.88 -1.48 -7.16
C GLN A 41 18.01 -0.85 -6.36
N VAL A 42 17.83 -0.74 -5.04
CA VAL A 42 18.90 -0.29 -4.14
C VAL A 42 19.89 -1.44 -4.02
N GLY A 43 21.17 -1.18 -4.26
CA GLY A 43 22.20 -2.20 -4.12
C GLY A 43 22.23 -2.72 -2.68
N ARG A 44 22.31 -4.04 -2.50
CA ARG A 44 22.29 -4.67 -1.16
C ARG A 44 23.36 -4.10 -0.20
N ASN A 45 24.49 -3.63 -0.72
CA ASN A 45 25.58 -3.07 0.07
C ASN A 45 25.56 -1.53 0.19
N ASP A 46 24.68 -0.85 -0.53
CA ASP A 46 24.58 0.60 -0.53
C ASP A 46 24.05 1.11 0.83
N PRO A 47 24.34 2.37 1.20
CA PRO A 47 23.71 3.01 2.34
C PRO A 47 22.18 2.91 2.25
N CYS A 48 21.54 2.51 3.34
CA CYS A 48 20.10 2.34 3.36
C CYS A 48 19.40 3.70 3.14
N PRO A 49 18.43 3.80 2.20
CA PRO A 49 17.76 5.06 1.91
C PRO A 49 16.91 5.59 3.07
N CYS A 50 16.67 4.79 4.12
CA CYS A 50 16.00 5.25 5.33
C CYS A 50 16.86 6.13 6.25
N GLY A 51 18.13 6.36 5.90
CA GLY A 51 19.01 7.25 6.68
C GLY A 51 19.51 6.63 7.99
N SER A 52 19.36 5.32 8.19
CA SER A 52 19.82 4.62 9.39
C SER A 52 21.34 4.52 9.55
N GLY A 53 22.11 4.93 8.54
CA GLY A 53 23.56 4.73 8.48
C GLY A 53 24.01 3.28 8.25
N LYS A 54 23.08 2.32 8.17
CA LYS A 54 23.36 0.89 7.91
C LYS A 54 23.35 0.61 6.40
N LYS A 55 24.01 -0.48 5.99
CA LYS A 55 23.86 -1.05 4.62
C LYS A 55 22.41 -1.52 4.41
N TYR A 56 21.88 -1.40 3.20
CA TYR A 56 20.49 -1.78 2.86
C TYR A 56 20.14 -3.21 3.30
N LYS A 57 21.02 -4.19 3.04
CA LYS A 57 20.86 -5.59 3.45
C LYS A 57 20.75 -5.83 4.96
N LYS A 58 21.23 -4.88 5.77
CA LYS A 58 21.20 -4.92 7.24
C LYS A 58 20.09 -4.02 7.83
N CYS A 59 19.21 -3.49 6.98
CA CYS A 59 18.18 -2.54 7.35
C CYS A 59 16.88 -2.83 6.58
N CYS A 60 16.43 -1.94 5.68
CA CYS A 60 15.14 -2.09 5.00
C CYS A 60 15.01 -3.36 4.16
N ALA A 61 16.10 -3.95 3.65
CA ALA A 61 15.99 -5.23 2.95
C ALA A 61 15.41 -6.35 3.83
N ILE A 62 15.65 -6.34 5.15
CA ILE A 62 15.06 -7.35 6.05
C ILE A 62 13.54 -7.16 6.11
N VAL A 63 13.08 -5.91 6.21
CA VAL A 63 11.66 -5.56 6.21
C VAL A 63 11.00 -5.91 4.87
N ASP A 64 11.71 -5.69 3.77
CA ASP A 64 11.18 -5.87 2.42
C ASP A 64 11.21 -7.35 2.00
N ASP A 65 12.23 -8.12 2.42
CA ASP A 65 12.40 -9.54 2.09
C ASP A 65 11.41 -10.43 2.87
N THR A 66 11.03 -10.06 4.11
CA THR A 66 10.05 -10.86 4.89
C THR A 66 8.63 -10.74 4.36
N LYS A 67 8.31 -9.67 3.61
CA LYS A 67 6.96 -9.34 3.10
C LYS A 67 5.86 -9.31 4.16
N SER A 68 6.21 -9.28 5.44
CA SER A 68 5.23 -9.22 6.52
C SER A 68 4.76 -7.80 6.79
N ALA A 69 5.55 -6.77 6.44
CA ALA A 69 5.17 -5.36 6.50
C ALA A 69 4.18 -4.89 5.40
N GLN A 70 3.50 -5.81 4.71
CA GLN A 70 2.55 -5.53 3.64
C GLN A 70 1.39 -6.55 3.64
N LEU A 71 0.34 -6.27 2.87
CA LEU A 71 -0.75 -7.23 2.66
C LEU A 71 -0.27 -8.46 1.88
N ASN A 72 -0.92 -9.60 2.10
CA ASN A 72 -0.73 -10.77 1.24
C ASN A 72 -1.36 -10.54 -0.16
N SER A 73 -1.12 -11.45 -1.10
CA SER A 73 -1.58 -11.28 -2.49
C SER A 73 -3.09 -11.16 -2.65
N ASP A 74 -3.86 -11.92 -1.87
CA ASP A 74 -5.32 -11.94 -1.98
C ASP A 74 -5.93 -10.69 -1.33
N GLU A 75 -5.38 -10.29 -0.17
CA GLU A 75 -5.73 -9.03 0.49
C GLU A 75 -5.41 -7.81 -0.38
N CYS A 76 -4.25 -7.82 -1.04
CA CYS A 76 -3.83 -6.77 -1.97
C CYS A 76 -4.78 -6.68 -3.18
N ARG A 77 -5.20 -7.82 -3.75
CA ARG A 77 -6.20 -7.86 -4.82
C ARG A 77 -7.53 -7.29 -4.36
N LEU A 78 -8.04 -7.79 -3.23
CA LEU A 78 -9.29 -7.34 -2.64
C LEU A 78 -9.29 -5.83 -2.38
N PHE A 79 -8.18 -5.28 -1.85
CA PHE A 79 -8.01 -3.85 -1.68
C PHE A 79 -8.15 -3.11 -3.01
N TYR A 80 -7.37 -3.47 -4.02
CA TYR A 80 -7.36 -2.71 -5.28
C TYR A 80 -8.66 -2.81 -6.06
N GLU A 81 -9.31 -3.97 -6.10
CA GLU A 81 -10.63 -4.10 -6.74
C GLU A 81 -11.67 -3.23 -6.03
N THR A 82 -11.64 -3.20 -4.68
CA THR A 82 -12.56 -2.37 -3.89
C THR A 82 -12.26 -0.89 -4.09
N TRP A 83 -10.98 -0.50 -4.03
CA TRP A 83 -10.50 0.87 -4.20
C TRP A 83 -10.81 1.42 -5.59
N TYR A 84 -10.46 0.70 -6.66
CA TYR A 84 -10.76 1.16 -8.01
C TYR A 84 -12.24 1.08 -8.36
N GLY A 85 -13.01 0.18 -7.72
CA GLY A 85 -14.47 0.17 -7.82
C GLY A 85 -15.09 1.47 -7.33
N ILE A 86 -14.77 1.89 -6.10
CA ILE A 86 -15.27 3.18 -5.58
C ILE A 86 -14.73 4.37 -6.37
N MET A 87 -13.45 4.35 -6.78
CA MET A 87 -12.91 5.43 -7.63
C MET A 87 -13.63 5.52 -8.99
N GLY A 88 -13.96 4.38 -9.59
CA GLY A 88 -14.74 4.30 -10.82
C GLY A 88 -16.12 4.93 -10.65
N PHE A 89 -16.84 4.52 -9.62
CA PHE A 89 -18.16 5.07 -9.29
C PHE A 89 -18.10 6.58 -9.04
N VAL A 90 -17.20 7.05 -8.18
CA VAL A 90 -17.03 8.47 -7.87
C VAL A 90 -16.73 9.26 -9.15
N ASN A 91 -15.88 8.73 -10.03
CA ASN A 91 -15.55 9.40 -11.26
C ASN A 91 -16.75 9.51 -12.23
N GLU A 92 -17.51 8.42 -12.38
CA GLU A 92 -18.72 8.41 -13.24
C GLU A 92 -19.80 9.35 -12.68
N ARG A 93 -19.99 9.38 -11.35
CA ARG A 93 -20.98 10.23 -10.67
C ARG A 93 -20.63 11.72 -10.73
N MET A 94 -19.35 12.06 -10.53
CA MET A 94 -18.90 13.45 -10.38
C MET A 94 -18.27 14.04 -11.64
N GLY A 95 -18.01 13.23 -12.66
CA GLY A 95 -17.40 13.67 -13.92
C GLY A 95 -15.99 14.25 -13.76
N VAL A 96 -15.20 13.74 -12.80
CA VAL A 96 -13.91 14.36 -12.40
C VAL A 96 -12.85 14.27 -13.51
N ILE A 97 -12.77 13.12 -14.18
CA ILE A 97 -11.85 12.87 -15.29
C ILE A 97 -12.60 12.23 -16.47
N LYS A 98 -12.09 12.46 -17.69
CA LYS A 98 -12.68 11.91 -18.93
C LYS A 98 -12.37 10.42 -19.16
N ALA A 99 -11.50 9.82 -18.35
CA ALA A 99 -11.11 8.42 -18.50
C ALA A 99 -11.96 7.52 -17.60
N LYS A 100 -12.25 6.30 -18.06
CA LYS A 100 -12.98 5.30 -17.26
C LYS A 100 -12.01 4.54 -16.34
N ILE A 101 -12.26 4.60 -15.04
CA ILE A 101 -11.54 3.81 -14.04
C ILE A 101 -12.30 2.51 -13.84
N LYS A 102 -11.68 1.39 -14.20
CA LYS A 102 -12.24 0.04 -14.01
C LYS A 102 -11.86 -0.54 -12.64
N PRO A 103 -12.68 -1.42 -12.03
CA PRO A 103 -12.41 -2.08 -10.76
C PRO A 103 -11.36 -3.21 -10.88
N GLU A 104 -10.27 -2.95 -11.60
CA GLU A 104 -9.20 -3.92 -11.87
C GLU A 104 -7.83 -3.27 -11.63
N TYR A 105 -6.84 -4.10 -11.30
CA TYR A 105 -5.46 -3.68 -11.14
C TYR A 105 -4.52 -4.63 -11.90
N PRO A 106 -3.56 -4.10 -12.70
CA PRO A 106 -3.28 -2.69 -12.94
C PRO A 106 -4.40 -1.97 -13.70
N ASN A 107 -4.62 -0.69 -13.36
CA ASN A 107 -5.54 0.17 -14.07
C ASN A 107 -4.80 0.93 -15.18
N ALA A 108 -5.46 1.19 -16.31
CA ALA A 108 -4.86 1.95 -17.42
C ALA A 108 -4.78 3.47 -17.15
N VAL A 109 -5.51 3.95 -16.14
CA VAL A 109 -5.55 5.37 -15.76
C VAL A 109 -4.33 5.74 -14.91
N ASN A 110 -3.69 6.86 -15.25
CA ASN A 110 -2.53 7.38 -14.52
C ASN A 110 -2.90 7.80 -13.08
N ASP A 111 -2.03 7.48 -12.12
CA ASP A 111 -2.10 7.85 -10.69
C ASP A 111 -2.47 9.32 -10.45
N ILE A 112 -1.98 10.27 -11.25
CA ILE A 112 -2.31 11.70 -11.10
C ILE A 112 -3.80 11.94 -11.33
N MET A 113 -4.40 11.25 -12.29
CA MET A 113 -5.83 11.36 -12.57
C MET A 113 -6.65 10.67 -11.48
N VAL A 114 -6.24 9.50 -11.03
CA VAL A 114 -6.87 8.78 -9.91
C VAL A 114 -6.81 9.62 -8.63
N HIS A 115 -5.70 10.31 -8.37
CA HIS A 115 -5.56 11.20 -7.22
C HIS A 115 -6.59 12.33 -7.20
N LYS A 116 -6.97 12.88 -8.37
CA LYS A 116 -8.03 13.91 -8.44
C LYS A 116 -9.39 13.36 -7.99
N VAL A 117 -9.70 12.13 -8.41
CA VAL A 117 -10.93 11.43 -8.00
C VAL A 117 -10.91 11.13 -6.50
N ARG A 118 -9.77 10.65 -5.99
CA ARG A 118 -9.52 10.42 -4.57
C ARG A 118 -9.77 11.64 -3.71
N GLU A 119 -9.34 12.83 -4.16
CA GLU A 119 -9.62 14.07 -3.44
C GLU A 119 -11.10 14.41 -3.37
N VAL A 120 -11.89 14.04 -4.39
CA VAL A 120 -13.35 14.22 -4.37
C VAL A 120 -14.00 13.25 -3.39
N LEU A 121 -13.58 11.96 -3.40
CA LEU A 121 -14.08 10.96 -2.44
C LEU A 121 -13.90 11.44 -1.00
N TRP A 122 -12.70 11.88 -0.62
CA TRP A 122 -12.44 12.27 0.77
C TRP A 122 -13.01 13.64 1.14
N LYS A 123 -13.45 14.45 0.17
CA LYS A 123 -14.27 15.65 0.42
C LYS A 123 -15.75 15.31 0.61
N LYS A 124 -16.21 14.18 0.06
CA LYS A 124 -17.59 13.70 0.08
C LYS A 124 -17.67 12.21 0.41
N PRO A 125 -17.37 11.79 1.65
CA PRO A 125 -17.39 10.38 2.03
C PRO A 125 -18.76 9.71 1.84
N GLU A 126 -19.86 10.47 1.80
CA GLU A 126 -21.23 9.99 1.50
C GLU A 126 -21.35 9.27 0.15
N LEU A 127 -20.42 9.51 -0.78
CA LEU A 127 -20.36 8.78 -2.06
C LEU A 127 -20.09 7.28 -1.87
N ILE A 128 -19.52 6.87 -0.73
CA ILE A 128 -19.36 5.46 -0.39
C ILE A 128 -20.73 4.83 -0.11
N ASP A 129 -21.62 5.55 0.58
CA ASP A 129 -22.97 5.09 0.88
C ASP A 129 -23.79 4.97 -0.43
N GLU A 130 -23.66 5.95 -1.33
CA GLU A 130 -24.24 5.89 -2.67
C GLU A 130 -23.73 4.67 -3.47
N TYR A 131 -22.41 4.42 -3.45
CA TYR A 131 -21.83 3.28 -4.16
C TYR A 131 -22.34 1.93 -3.65
N ILE A 132 -22.43 1.78 -2.32
CA ILE A 132 -22.96 0.55 -1.68
C ILE A 132 -24.43 0.32 -2.07
N ASN A 133 -25.23 1.38 -2.18
CA ASN A 133 -26.66 1.26 -2.47
C ASN A 133 -26.96 1.07 -3.97
N GLU A 134 -26.17 1.67 -4.86
CA GLU A 134 -26.42 1.66 -6.30
C GLU A 134 -25.71 0.51 -7.04
N THR A 135 -24.77 -0.20 -6.40
CA THR A 135 -23.97 -1.26 -7.03
C THR A 135 -24.10 -2.60 -6.31
N GLU A 136 -24.24 -3.68 -7.07
CA GLU A 136 -24.20 -5.03 -6.52
C GLU A 136 -22.76 -5.42 -6.16
N LEU A 137 -22.48 -5.54 -4.85
CA LEU A 137 -21.14 -5.82 -4.32
C LEU A 137 -21.17 -7.05 -3.40
N PRO A 138 -20.10 -7.87 -3.39
CA PRO A 138 -19.93 -8.90 -2.37
C PRO A 138 -19.94 -8.28 -0.96
N GLN A 139 -20.54 -8.98 0.00
CA GLN A 139 -20.65 -8.53 1.40
C GLN A 139 -19.30 -8.10 1.99
N GLU A 140 -18.22 -8.83 1.69
CA GLU A 140 -16.87 -8.50 2.15
C GLU A 140 -16.42 -7.10 1.72
N LYS A 141 -16.75 -6.67 0.48
CA LYS A 141 -16.42 -5.32 0.00
C LYS A 141 -17.28 -4.26 0.67
N ILE A 142 -18.56 -4.57 0.92
CA ILE A 142 -19.49 -3.67 1.63
C ILE A 142 -18.98 -3.39 3.04
N ASP A 143 -18.55 -4.42 3.77
CA ASP A 143 -18.06 -4.27 5.14
C ASP A 143 -16.79 -3.40 5.20
N ILE A 144 -15.85 -3.63 4.27
CA ILE A 144 -14.65 -2.80 4.09
C ILE A 144 -15.02 -1.34 3.81
N LEU A 145 -15.95 -1.10 2.89
CA LEU A 145 -16.36 0.25 2.50
C LEU A 145 -17.05 0.99 3.67
N LYS A 146 -17.89 0.30 4.46
CA LYS A 146 -18.50 0.87 5.68
C LYS A 146 -17.45 1.26 6.72
N LEU A 147 -16.42 0.44 6.89
CA LEU A 147 -15.29 0.77 7.76
C LEU A 147 -14.54 2.00 7.24
N TRP A 148 -14.23 2.06 5.93
CA TRP A 148 -13.60 3.25 5.34
C TRP A 148 -14.46 4.50 5.50
N ARG A 149 -15.77 4.39 5.30
CA ARG A 149 -16.73 5.49 5.45
C ARG A 149 -16.70 6.14 6.83
N THR A 150 -16.50 5.34 7.88
CA THR A 150 -16.66 5.78 9.28
C THR A 150 -15.35 5.97 10.03
N LYS A 151 -14.30 5.24 9.66
CA LYS A 151 -13.03 5.16 10.40
C LYS A 151 -11.81 5.63 9.61
N HIS A 152 -11.97 6.11 8.36
CA HIS A 152 -10.84 6.69 7.63
C HIS A 152 -10.28 7.90 8.38
N LYS A 153 -8.96 8.09 8.27
CA LYS A 153 -8.29 9.22 8.90
C LYS A 153 -7.32 9.87 7.94
N LYS A 154 -7.74 11.00 7.37
CA LYS A 154 -6.88 11.89 6.57
C LYS A 154 -6.05 12.74 7.52
N GLY A 155 -4.73 12.80 7.30
CA GLY A 155 -3.91 13.70 8.10
C GLY A 155 -2.44 13.66 7.74
N MET A 156 -1.69 14.55 8.41
CA MET A 156 -0.24 14.52 8.42
C MET A 156 0.25 13.53 9.48
N LEU A 157 1.22 12.72 9.12
CA LEU A 157 1.87 11.75 10.00
C LEU A 157 3.38 11.88 9.86
N ILE A 158 4.09 11.45 10.90
CA ILE A 158 5.55 11.40 10.87
C ILE A 158 5.96 9.93 11.03
N ILE A 159 6.53 9.37 9.98
CA ILE A 159 7.14 8.03 10.05
C ILE A 159 8.47 8.17 10.79
N LEU A 160 8.64 7.36 11.83
CA LEU A 160 9.82 7.39 12.70
C LEU A 160 10.69 6.14 12.56
N GLU A 161 10.08 4.99 12.25
CA GLU A 161 10.77 3.71 12.15
C GLU A 161 10.09 2.77 11.14
N TYR A 162 10.87 1.87 10.54
CA TYR A 162 10.36 0.70 9.81
C TYR A 162 10.65 -0.56 10.60
N ARG A 163 9.60 -1.27 11.02
CA ARG A 163 9.69 -2.60 11.67
C ARG A 163 9.36 -3.69 10.68
N THR A 164 9.64 -4.94 11.04
CA THR A 164 9.38 -6.11 10.20
C THR A 164 7.90 -6.26 9.83
N GLU A 165 6.99 -5.88 10.72
CA GLU A 165 5.54 -6.07 10.53
C GLU A 165 4.79 -4.84 10.02
N TYR A 166 5.36 -3.63 10.15
CA TYR A 166 4.71 -2.37 9.78
C TYR A 166 5.69 -1.19 9.87
N ALA A 167 5.35 -0.08 9.23
CA ALA A 167 5.94 1.22 9.51
C ALA A 167 5.31 1.84 10.77
N VAL A 168 6.13 2.50 11.57
CA VAL A 168 5.71 3.16 12.79
C VAL A 168 5.59 4.65 12.53
N ALA A 169 4.37 5.17 12.66
CA ALA A 169 4.09 6.58 12.47
C ALA A 169 3.43 7.18 13.72
N ILE A 170 3.72 8.44 14.00
CA ILE A 170 3.04 9.24 15.00
C ILE A 170 2.02 10.16 14.33
N ALA A 171 0.82 10.23 14.89
CA ALA A 171 -0.24 11.14 14.46
C ALA A 171 -1.21 11.43 15.63
N PRO A 172 -1.86 12.60 15.65
CA PRO A 172 -2.83 12.94 16.70
C PRO A 172 -4.10 12.11 16.55
N ASN A 173 -4.69 11.59 17.64
CA ASN A 173 -6.02 10.96 17.65
C ASN A 173 -7.14 12.00 17.52
N GLU A 174 -8.40 11.56 17.63
CA GLU A 174 -9.58 12.43 17.59
C GLU A 174 -9.57 13.47 18.73
N GLN A 175 -8.95 13.15 19.87
CA GLN A 175 -8.76 14.09 20.99
C GLN A 175 -7.54 15.02 20.83
N GLY A 176 -6.78 14.91 19.74
CA GLY A 176 -5.57 15.69 19.49
C GLY A 176 -4.31 15.18 20.21
N GLU A 177 -4.39 14.02 20.87
CA GLU A 177 -3.26 13.41 21.57
C GLU A 177 -2.41 12.58 20.60
N ASP A 178 -1.09 12.68 20.71
CA ASP A 178 -0.18 11.90 19.90
C ASP A 178 -0.30 10.39 20.18
N ARG A 179 -0.60 9.62 19.12
CA ARG A 179 -0.66 8.15 19.16
C ARG A 179 0.28 7.55 18.14
N ILE A 180 0.73 6.33 18.42
CA ILE A 180 1.56 5.54 17.52
C ILE A 180 0.69 4.58 16.70
N TYR A 181 0.88 4.59 15.40
CA TYR A 181 0.18 3.74 14.43
C TYR A 181 1.16 2.81 13.72
N GLY A 182 0.79 1.53 13.64
CA GLY A 182 1.48 0.53 12.84
C GLY A 182 0.81 0.40 11.47
N ILE A 183 1.46 0.93 10.42
CA ILE A 183 0.91 0.99 9.06
C ILE A 183 1.55 -0.08 8.19
N LYS A 184 0.72 -0.96 7.61
CA LYS A 184 1.17 -1.94 6.62
C LYS A 184 1.13 -1.36 5.20
N GLY A 185 2.06 -1.84 4.39
CA GLY A 185 2.09 -1.67 2.96
C GLY A 185 0.93 -2.38 2.25
N ILE A 186 0.60 -1.96 1.02
CA ILE A 186 -0.42 -2.62 0.21
C ILE A 186 0.25 -3.68 -0.67
N SER A 187 0.88 -3.26 -1.78
CA SER A 187 1.65 -4.15 -2.67
C SER A 187 3.11 -4.29 -2.23
N ASN A 188 3.65 -3.24 -1.62
CA ASN A 188 4.99 -3.17 -1.07
C ASN A 188 4.91 -2.59 0.34
N SER A 189 5.86 -2.95 1.20
CA SER A 189 6.08 -2.27 2.48
C SER A 189 6.15 -0.75 2.31
N VAL A 190 5.82 0.00 3.36
CA VAL A 190 5.96 1.46 3.35
C VAL A 190 7.43 1.87 3.17
N SER A 191 8.40 1.10 3.71
CA SER A 191 9.84 1.34 3.49
C SER A 191 10.23 1.31 2.02
N ASN A 192 9.78 0.29 1.28
CA ASN A 192 10.05 0.18 -0.15
C ASN A 192 9.25 1.22 -0.96
N THR A 193 8.02 1.51 -0.53
CA THR A 193 7.16 2.54 -1.14
C THR A 193 7.65 3.95 -0.88
N MET A 194 8.44 4.21 0.16
CA MET A 194 8.95 5.54 0.47
C MET A 194 10.41 5.71 0.04
N ARG A 195 11.31 4.79 0.43
CA ARG A 195 12.77 4.89 0.24
C ARG A 195 13.32 6.27 0.60
N ARG A 196 12.93 6.77 1.78
CA ARG A 196 13.32 8.08 2.30
C ARG A 196 13.88 8.00 3.70
N GLY A 197 14.79 8.93 3.98
CA GLY A 197 15.37 9.17 5.29
C GLY A 197 14.30 9.41 6.35
N LEU A 198 14.51 8.88 7.55
CA LEU A 198 13.65 9.11 8.70
C LEU A 198 14.26 10.15 9.65
N PRO A 199 13.44 10.93 10.37
CA PRO A 199 11.97 10.96 10.33
C PRO A 199 11.42 11.54 9.02
N ALA A 200 10.27 11.05 8.56
CA ALA A 200 9.64 11.48 7.31
C ALA A 200 8.20 11.96 7.55
N GLN A 201 7.93 13.23 7.25
CA GLN A 201 6.58 13.77 7.28
C GLN A 201 5.85 13.44 5.98
N ILE A 202 4.67 12.84 6.13
CA ILE A 202 3.81 12.41 5.03
C ILE A 202 2.38 12.88 5.26
N GLU A 203 1.62 12.98 4.18
CA GLU A 203 0.17 13.13 4.19
C GLU A 203 -0.46 11.96 3.44
N THR A 204 -1.39 11.27 4.10
CA THR A 204 -2.12 10.14 3.52
C THR A 204 -3.45 9.94 4.27
N VAL A 205 -4.26 8.99 3.83
CA VAL A 205 -5.47 8.57 4.54
C VAL A 205 -5.23 7.16 5.09
N LEU A 206 -5.29 7.03 6.41
CA LEU A 206 -5.28 5.72 7.05
C LEU A 206 -6.64 5.06 6.91
N LEU A 207 -6.62 3.78 6.55
CA LEU A 207 -7.81 2.97 6.35
C LEU A 207 -7.75 1.68 7.19
N PRO A 208 -8.83 1.31 7.89
CA PRO A 208 -8.98 -0.04 8.42
C PRO A 208 -9.12 -1.05 7.29
N PHE A 209 -8.46 -2.20 7.41
CA PHE A 209 -8.57 -3.29 6.45
C PHE A 209 -8.24 -4.64 7.10
N LYS A 210 -9.26 -5.45 7.40
CA LYS A 210 -9.13 -6.82 7.92
C LYS A 210 -8.21 -6.89 9.15
N GLY A 211 -8.52 -6.06 10.15
CA GLY A 211 -7.78 -5.93 11.42
C GLY A 211 -6.42 -5.24 11.32
N LYS A 212 -6.12 -4.59 10.18
CA LYS A 212 -4.85 -3.90 9.91
C LYS A 212 -5.11 -2.43 9.59
N ILE A 213 -4.08 -1.60 9.76
CA ILE A 213 -4.07 -0.24 9.23
C ILE A 213 -3.24 -0.23 7.95
N ILE A 214 -3.86 0.23 6.86
CA ILE A 214 -3.21 0.50 5.58
C ILE A 214 -3.42 1.97 5.22
N TYR A 215 -2.97 2.36 4.03
CA TYR A 215 -3.23 3.66 3.43
C TYR A 215 -4.00 3.53 2.12
N ASP A 216 -4.52 4.63 1.60
CA ASP A 216 -5.38 4.67 0.41
C ASP A 216 -4.62 4.62 -0.94
N SER A 217 -3.49 3.90 -0.99
CA SER A 217 -2.56 3.83 -2.12
C SER A 217 -1.77 5.12 -2.41
N PHE A 218 -2.18 6.28 -1.87
CA PHE A 218 -1.48 7.55 -2.06
C PHE A 218 -0.72 7.99 -0.80
N ILE A 219 0.58 8.28 -0.96
CA ILE A 219 1.37 8.92 0.07
C ILE A 219 2.01 10.18 -0.53
N SER A 220 1.59 11.35 -0.05
CA SER A 220 2.27 12.60 -0.33
C SER A 220 3.39 12.78 0.69
N SER A 221 4.56 13.22 0.25
CA SER A 221 5.68 13.46 1.16
C SER A 221 6.46 14.70 0.74
N MET A 222 6.76 15.56 1.71
CA MET A 222 7.59 16.72 1.48
C MET A 222 9.07 16.34 1.61
N GLN A 223 9.95 16.91 0.79
CA GLN A 223 11.40 16.72 0.93
C GLN A 223 11.96 17.68 1.98
N ILE A 224 11.54 17.50 3.23
CA ILE A 224 11.99 18.32 4.36
C ILE A 224 13.00 17.51 5.17
N GLY A 225 14.18 18.07 5.39
CA GLY A 225 15.16 17.54 6.34
C GLY A 225 14.90 18.12 7.74
N PHE A 226 14.96 17.28 8.77
CA PHE A 226 14.81 17.71 10.16
C PHE A 226 16.17 17.86 10.83
N GLY A 227 16.40 18.99 11.51
CA GLY A 227 17.57 19.20 12.36
C GLY A 227 17.50 18.37 13.66
N GLU A 228 18.61 18.31 14.41
CA GLU A 228 18.71 17.48 15.62
C GLU A 228 17.69 17.86 16.70
N GLY A 229 17.38 19.14 16.89
CA GLY A 229 16.35 19.58 17.83
C GLY A 229 14.95 19.03 17.50
N ALA A 230 14.56 19.07 16.21
CA ALA A 230 13.29 18.50 15.77
C ALA A 230 13.27 16.97 15.90
N LYS A 231 14.38 16.29 15.57
CA LYS A 231 14.50 14.84 15.77
C LYS A 231 14.37 14.46 17.24
N ALA A 232 14.95 15.24 18.16
CA ALA A 232 14.83 15.02 19.59
C ALA A 232 13.38 15.18 20.07
N ALA A 233 12.68 16.22 19.61
CA ALA A 233 11.26 16.42 19.91
C ALA A 233 10.41 15.22 19.44
N PHE A 234 10.62 14.72 18.22
CA PHE A 234 9.87 13.54 17.74
C PHE A 234 10.16 12.27 18.55
N ARG A 235 11.39 12.09 19.06
CA ARG A 235 11.70 10.98 19.97
C ARG A 235 10.95 11.13 21.29
N GLU A 236 10.92 12.32 21.86
CA GLU A 236 10.18 12.58 23.11
C GLU A 236 8.67 12.34 22.92
N MET A 237 8.10 12.80 21.80
CA MET A 237 6.70 12.54 21.45
C MET A 237 6.45 11.02 21.33
N TYR A 238 7.36 10.31 20.66
CA TYR A 238 7.30 8.85 20.55
C TYR A 238 7.35 8.16 21.93
N ASP A 239 8.28 8.53 22.80
CA ASP A 239 8.44 7.93 24.13
C ASP A 239 7.24 8.18 25.05
N LYS A 240 6.51 9.29 24.85
CA LYS A 240 5.23 9.55 25.52
C LYS A 240 4.12 8.69 24.92
N ALA A 241 3.96 8.72 23.60
CA ALA A 241 2.87 8.06 22.89
C ALA A 241 2.95 6.52 22.99
N ILE A 242 4.16 5.95 22.96
CA ILE A 242 4.38 4.49 22.99
C ILE A 242 3.94 3.84 24.30
N LYS A 243 3.82 4.62 25.39
CA LYS A 243 3.27 4.15 26.69
C LYS A 243 1.83 3.66 26.57
N HIS A 244 1.13 4.09 25.53
CA HIS A 244 -0.24 3.67 25.23
C HIS A 244 -0.30 2.54 24.20
N GLY A 245 0.84 1.97 23.82
CA GLY A 245 0.96 0.92 22.83
C GLY A 245 0.95 1.43 21.39
N ILE A 246 1.08 0.49 20.45
CA ILE A 246 1.01 0.75 19.01
C ILE A 246 -0.38 0.32 18.53
N ILE A 247 -1.10 1.25 17.93
CA ILE A 247 -2.41 0.99 17.34
C ILE A 247 -2.19 0.34 15.97
N THR A 248 -2.63 -0.91 15.81
CA THR A 248 -2.49 -1.68 14.56
C THR A 248 -3.82 -1.97 13.87
N SER A 249 -4.95 -1.56 14.46
CA SER A 249 -6.30 -1.65 13.87
C SER A 249 -7.11 -0.39 14.24
N LEU A 250 -8.01 0.03 13.35
CA LEU A 250 -8.99 1.11 13.57
C LEU A 250 -10.44 0.60 13.65
N GLU A 251 -10.61 -0.72 13.58
CA GLU A 251 -11.90 -1.41 13.76
C GLU A 251 -12.39 -1.34 15.20
#